data_AF-A0A522XSA8-F1
#
_entry.id   AF-A0A522XSA8-F1
#
_cell.length_a   1.000
_cell.length_b   1.000
_cell.length_c   1.000
_cell.angle_alpha   90.00
_cell.angle_beta   90.00
_cell.angle_gamma   90.00
#
_symmetry.space_group_name_H-M   'P 1'
#
loop_
_entity.id
_entity.type
_entity.pdbx_description
1 polymer ?
#
loop_
_entity_poly.entity_id
_entity_poly.type
_entity_poly.pdbx_seq_one_letter_code
_entity_poly.pdbx_strand_id
1 'polypeptide(L)' 'RIAGQNAQYLTNALLGYRDGSRKHPTMQAQAQSFSEQDIADIAAYLASLK' A
#
# COMPACT_ATOMS: atom_id res chain seq x y z
N ARG A 1 -11.67 -4.81 4.58
CA ARG A 1 -10.94 -4.31 5.76
C ARG A 1 -9.45 -4.46 5.48
N ILE A 2 -8.63 -3.42 5.67
CA ILE A 2 -7.17 -3.46 5.40
C ILE A 2 -6.32 -3.45 6.68
N ALA A 3 -6.87 -2.98 7.81
CA ALA A 3 -6.27 -3.13 9.13
C ALA A 3 -6.12 -4.62 9.48
N GLY A 4 -4.94 -5.02 9.95
CA GLY A 4 -4.60 -6.39 10.32
C GLY A 4 -4.29 -7.30 9.13
N GLN A 5 -4.23 -6.76 7.91
CA GLN A 5 -3.82 -7.54 6.74
C GLN A 5 -2.31 -7.77 6.74
N ASN A 6 -1.86 -8.84 6.10
CA ASN A 6 -0.45 -9.16 5.94
C ASN A 6 0.35 -8.00 5.32
N ALA A 7 1.47 -7.65 5.93
CA ALA A 7 2.33 -6.53 5.51
C ALA A 7 2.87 -6.70 4.08
N GLN A 8 3.24 -7.92 3.67
CA GLN A 8 3.71 -8.20 2.31
C GLN A 8 2.60 -7.95 1.29
N TYR A 9 1.37 -8.35 1.60
CA TYR A 9 0.22 -8.08 0.74
C TYR A 9 -0.02 -6.58 0.58
N LEU A 10 0.02 -5.82 1.68
CA LEU A 10 -0.18 -4.37 1.68
C LEU A 10 0.92 -3.65 0.88
N THR A 11 2.17 -4.07 1.05
CA THR A 11 3.31 -3.56 0.26
C THR A 11 3.10 -3.81 -1.23
N ASN A 12 2.81 -5.06 -1.61
CA ASN A 12 2.56 -5.43 -3.01
C ASN A 12 1.34 -4.70 -3.60
N ALA A 13 0.32 -4.44 -2.78
CA ALA A 13 -0.85 -3.68 -3.20
C ALA A 13 -0.49 -2.23 -3.52
N LEU A 14 0.20 -1.55 -2.61
CA LEU A 14 0.61 -0.15 -2.77
C LEU A 14 1.58 0.03 -3.94
N LEU A 15 2.56 -0.88 -4.09
CA LEU A 15 3.44 -0.91 -5.26
C LEU A 15 2.65 -1.10 -6.55
N GLY A 16 1.68 -2.03 -6.55
CA GLY A 16 0.83 -2.26 -7.72
C GLY A 16 -0.06 -1.06 -8.08
N TYR A 17 -0.48 -0.26 -7.09
CA TYR A 17 -1.17 0.99 -7.36
C TYR A 17 -0.20 2.06 -7.90
N ARG A 18 1.04 2.11 -7.40
CA ARG A 18 2.06 3.05 -7.87
C ARG A 18 2.49 2.79 -9.32
N ASP A 19 2.70 1.54 -9.69
CA ASP A 19 3.14 1.14 -11.05
C ASP A 19 1.98 0.94 -12.05
N GLY A 20 0.74 0.97 -11.57
CA GLY A 20 -0.47 0.85 -12.39
C GLY A 20 -0.88 -0.60 -12.72
N SER A 21 -0.15 -1.61 -12.25
CA SER A 21 -0.54 -3.03 -12.39
C SER A 21 -1.84 -3.35 -11.65
N ARG A 22 -2.16 -2.61 -10.58
CA ARG A 22 -3.48 -2.59 -9.94
C ARG A 22 -4.24 -1.31 -10.28
N LYS A 23 -5.43 -1.47 -10.86
CA LYS A 23 -6.28 -0.34 -11.27
C LYS A 23 -7.23 0.10 -10.17
N HIS A 24 -6.99 1.30 -9.64
CA HIS A 24 -7.92 2.01 -8.76
C HIS A 24 -7.53 3.50 -8.71
N PRO A 25 -8.19 4.38 -9.50
CA PRO A 25 -7.71 5.75 -9.77
C PRO A 25 -7.31 6.55 -8.52
N THR A 26 -8.15 6.50 -7.48
CA THR A 26 -7.85 7.19 -6.21
C THR A 26 -6.60 6.64 -5.53
N MET A 27 -6.41 5.32 -5.51
CA MET A 27 -5.26 4.70 -4.84
C MET A 27 -3.98 4.87 -5.64
N GLN A 28 -4.08 4.91 -6.98
CA GLN A 28 -2.93 5.19 -7.84
C GLN A 28 -2.42 6.62 -7.61
N ALA A 29 -3.34 7.60 -7.59
CA ALA A 29 -2.99 8.99 -7.31
C ALA A 29 -2.31 9.18 -5.93
N GLN A 30 -2.74 8.41 -4.92
CA GLN A 30 -2.07 8.41 -3.61
C GLN A 30 -0.72 7.69 -3.65
N ALA A 31 -0.66 6.48 -4.23
CA ALA A 31 0.56 5.68 -4.24
C ALA A 31 1.70 6.29 -5.07
N GLN A 32 1.38 7.15 -6.04
CA GLN A 32 2.37 7.90 -6.82
C GLN A 32 3.16 8.93 -6.00
N SER A 33 2.61 9.44 -4.89
CA SER A 33 3.32 10.38 -4.02
C SER A 33 4.15 9.70 -2.93
N PHE A 34 4.08 8.38 -2.80
CA PHE A 34 4.78 7.62 -1.77
C PHE A 34 6.16 7.14 -2.24
N SER A 35 7.16 7.35 -1.40
CA SER A 35 8.45 6.67 -1.53
C SER A 35 8.32 5.18 -1.20
N GLU A 36 9.37 4.40 -1.49
CA GLU A 36 9.39 2.98 -1.08
C GLU A 36 9.38 2.80 0.43
N GLN A 37 10.03 3.71 1.15
CA GLN A 37 10.03 3.72 2.61
C GLN A 37 8.62 4.01 3.16
N ASP A 38 7.91 5.00 2.60
CA ASP A 38 6.53 5.30 2.99
C ASP A 38 5.62 4.08 2.80
N ILE A 39 5.77 3.36 1.67
CA ILE A 39 5.00 2.15 1.40
C ILE A 39 5.28 1.07 2.45
N ALA A 40 6.56 0.85 2.80
CA ALA A 40 6.94 -0.12 3.82
C ALA A 40 6.38 0.25 5.21
N ASP A 41 6.46 1.52 5.59
CA ASP A 41 5.99 2.01 6.89
C ASP A 41 4.45 1.95 6.99
N ILE A 42 3.73 2.36 5.93
CA ILE A 42 2.27 2.24 5.85
C ILE A 42 1.85 0.79 5.96
N ALA A 43 2.50 -0.12 5.23
CA ALA A 43 2.18 -1.54 5.26
C ALA A 43 2.43 -2.16 6.65
N ALA A 44 3.56 -1.83 7.29
CA ALA A 44 3.88 -2.29 8.63
C ALA A 44 2.88 -1.77 9.67
N TYR A 45 2.54 -0.48 9.60
CA TYR A 45 1.56 0.14 10.48
C TYR A 45 0.19 -0.53 10.33
N LEU A 46 -0.35 -0.61 9.11
CA LEU A 46 -1.67 -1.19 8.84
C LEU A 46 -1.75 -2.67 9.22
N ALA A 47 -0.67 -3.44 9.05
CA ALA A 47 -0.59 -4.83 9.49
C ALA A 47 -0.63 -4.99 11.01
N SER A 48 -0.14 -3.99 11.76
CA SER A 48 -0.13 -4.02 13.23
C SER A 48 -1.50 -3.73 13.86
N LEU A 49 -2.42 -3.14 13.11
CA LEU A 49 -3.76 -2.78 13.57
C LEU A 49 -4.64 -4.04 13.77
N LYS A 50 -5.43 -4.06 14.86
CA LYS A 50 -6.38 -5.16 15.17
C LYS A 50 -7.79 -4.90 14.68
#